data_AF-A0A4Q9Q7B4-F1
#
_entry.id   AF-A0A4Q9Q7B4-F1
#
_cell.length_a   1.000
_cell.length_b   1.000
_cell.length_c   1.000
_cell.angle_alpha   90.00
_cell.angle_beta   90.00
_cell.angle_gamma   90.00
#
_symmetry.space_group_name_H-M   'P 1'
#
loop_
_entity.id
_entity.type
_entity.pdbx_description
1 polymer ?
#
loop_
_entity_poly.entity_id
_entity_poly.type
_entity_poly.pdbx_seq_one_letter_code
_entity_poly.pdbx_strand_id
1 'polypeptide(L)'
;MSLRRHRFAWLLSLLPEKHGCSSVCKASCSMAMLNSMIQRQKHHQAQAQKPTISSLSPLASLLPPGVSILQGLQLFFQVIQDTFTTNLVASAAVTWIGYDICLTFADEVELIWKARWTLPKFLYIAVRYYGFAAALFYFVVNTSTDAPFQLCRGWAYYEAFGATAVIVLLSEALFLLRIWIAYGRNQKILAFVLVCYVAEIASSLAVGIVEGRTLTVLPRPPGFPLPGCFTFAMVPLKHTLPACLRL
;
A
#
# COMPACT_ATOMS: atom_id res chain seq x y z
N MET A 1 15.87 -42.00 -19.58
CA MET A 1 14.59 -41.28 -19.40
C MET A 1 14.71 -40.23 -18.28
N SER A 2 15.75 -39.38 -18.35
CA SER A 2 16.26 -38.54 -17.24
C SER A 2 16.74 -37.17 -17.76
N LEU A 3 15.87 -36.34 -18.33
CA LEU A 3 16.33 -35.10 -19.01
C LEU A 3 15.32 -33.95 -19.08
N ARG A 4 14.48 -33.75 -18.04
CA ARG A 4 13.60 -32.55 -17.94
C ARG A 4 13.71 -31.73 -16.65
N ARG A 5 14.55 -32.11 -15.68
CA ARG A 5 14.72 -31.38 -14.41
C ARG A 5 15.73 -30.23 -14.45
N HIS A 6 16.58 -30.14 -15.46
CA HIS A 6 17.67 -29.14 -15.49
C HIS A 6 17.34 -27.79 -16.16
N ARG A 7 16.14 -27.60 -16.75
CA ARG A 7 15.82 -26.34 -17.43
C ARG A 7 15.34 -25.20 -16.52
N PHE A 8 14.97 -25.47 -15.27
CA PHE A 8 14.64 -24.41 -14.30
C PHE A 8 15.87 -23.83 -13.59
N ALA A 9 16.95 -24.62 -13.48
CA ALA A 9 18.21 -24.14 -12.91
C ALA A 9 18.93 -23.15 -13.85
N TRP A 10 18.76 -23.29 -15.17
CA TRP A 10 19.35 -22.41 -16.17
C TRP A 10 18.83 -20.96 -16.15
N LEU A 11 17.64 -20.70 -15.59
CA LEU A 11 17.11 -19.33 -15.48
C LEU A 11 17.76 -18.51 -14.35
N LEU A 12 18.40 -19.18 -13.37
CA LEU A 12 19.20 -18.52 -12.33
C LEU A 12 20.68 -18.33 -12.75
N SER A 13 21.11 -18.93 -13.87
CA SER A 13 22.51 -18.90 -14.33
C SER A 13 22.79 -17.91 -15.45
N LEU A 14 21.77 -17.20 -15.96
CA LEU A 14 21.90 -16.19 -17.02
C LEU A 14 21.83 -14.74 -16.48
N LEU A 15 22.34 -14.50 -15.27
CA LEU A 15 22.79 -13.17 -14.86
C LEU A 15 24.17 -12.96 -15.50
N PRO A 16 24.31 -12.14 -16.56
CA PRO A 16 25.62 -11.78 -17.05
C PRO A 16 26.17 -10.71 -16.12
N GLU A 17 27.14 -11.11 -15.31
CA GLU A 17 28.08 -10.20 -14.69
C GLU A 17 28.97 -9.64 -15.81
N LYS A 18 28.55 -8.53 -16.45
CA LYS A 18 29.44 -7.68 -17.25
C LYS A 18 29.13 -6.20 -17.07
N HIS A 19 29.99 -5.60 -16.26
CA HIS A 19 30.46 -4.21 -16.27
C HIS A 19 29.45 -3.07 -16.05
N GLY A 20 29.64 -2.41 -14.90
CA GLY A 20 29.86 -0.96 -14.94
C GLY A 20 28.75 -0.09 -14.35
N CYS A 21 28.68 -0.01 -13.03
CA CYS A 21 28.41 1.23 -12.30
C CYS A 21 27.24 2.12 -12.82
N SER A 22 25.99 1.66 -12.77
CA SER A 22 24.85 2.57 -13.07
C SER A 22 23.53 2.29 -12.32
N SER A 23 23.14 1.04 -12.07
CA SER A 23 21.80 0.75 -11.51
C SER A 23 21.70 0.95 -9.99
N VAL A 24 22.70 0.50 -9.23
CA VAL A 24 22.74 0.63 -7.76
C VAL A 24 22.95 2.10 -7.35
N CYS A 25 23.78 2.85 -8.10
CA CYS A 25 23.93 4.30 -7.89
C CYS A 25 22.66 5.08 -8.22
N LYS A 26 21.86 4.69 -9.22
CA LYS A 26 20.61 5.39 -9.57
C LYS A 26 19.47 5.13 -8.57
N ALA A 27 19.35 3.91 -8.03
CA ALA A 27 18.40 3.61 -6.96
C ALA A 27 18.79 4.29 -5.63
N SER A 28 20.09 4.31 -5.29
CA SER A 28 20.60 5.12 -4.16
C SER A 28 20.42 6.61 -4.41
N CYS A 29 20.50 7.10 -5.65
CA CYS A 29 20.23 8.50 -5.97
C CYS A 29 18.74 8.84 -5.84
N SER A 30 17.83 7.90 -6.11
CA SER A 30 16.39 8.08 -5.91
C SER A 30 15.99 8.06 -4.43
N MET A 31 16.52 7.13 -3.63
CA MET A 31 16.35 7.15 -2.17
C MET A 31 17.05 8.35 -1.52
N ALA A 32 18.23 8.75 -1.99
CA ALA A 32 18.92 9.95 -1.53
C ALA A 32 18.20 11.23 -1.99
N MET A 33 17.55 11.23 -3.15
CA MET A 33 16.66 12.32 -3.58
C MET A 33 15.43 12.39 -2.68
N LEU A 34 14.77 11.27 -2.39
CA LEU A 34 13.65 11.19 -1.46
C LEU A 34 14.06 11.69 -0.06
N ASN A 35 15.21 11.24 0.45
CA ASN A 35 15.75 11.70 1.73
C ASN A 35 16.11 13.20 1.66
N SER A 36 16.72 13.68 0.57
CA SER A 36 17.06 15.10 0.40
C SER A 36 15.85 16.00 0.20
N MET A 37 14.76 15.51 -0.39
CA MET A 37 13.48 16.21 -0.55
C MET A 37 12.72 16.25 0.79
N ILE A 38 12.71 15.14 1.54
CA ILE A 38 12.22 15.08 2.93
C ILE A 38 12.98 16.08 3.80
N GLN A 39 14.31 16.18 3.66
CA GLN A 39 15.15 17.12 4.44
C GLN A 39 15.00 18.58 3.97
N ARG A 40 14.86 18.85 2.66
CA ARG A 40 14.59 20.20 2.15
C ARG A 40 13.23 20.74 2.56
N GLN A 41 12.22 19.88 2.72
CA GLN A 41 10.88 20.28 3.21
C GLN A 41 10.86 20.60 4.71
N LYS A 42 11.64 19.89 5.56
CA LYS A 42 11.82 20.26 6.98
C LYS A 42 12.30 21.70 7.15
N HIS A 43 13.16 22.20 6.25
CA HIS A 43 13.64 23.58 6.26
C HIS A 43 12.59 24.61 5.77
N HIS A 44 11.74 24.26 4.80
CA HIS A 44 10.66 25.15 4.35
C HIS A 44 9.49 25.24 5.36
N GLN A 45 9.25 24.21 6.20
CA GLN A 45 8.21 24.25 7.23
C GLN A 45 8.51 25.15 8.44
N ALA A 46 9.75 25.60 8.62
CA ALA A 46 10.07 26.59 9.66
C ALA A 46 9.50 28.00 9.36
N GLN A 47 8.99 28.25 8.14
CA GLN A 47 8.57 29.59 7.70
C GLN A 47 7.09 29.70 7.30
N ALA A 48 6.30 28.63 7.32
CA ALA A 48 4.89 28.68 6.92
C ALA A 48 3.93 28.82 8.12
N GLN A 49 3.57 30.07 8.41
CA GLN A 49 2.29 30.53 8.98
C GLN A 49 1.91 30.08 10.41
N LYS A 50 2.10 30.97 11.38
CA LYS A 50 1.43 30.96 12.70
C LYS A 50 -0.05 31.34 12.49
N PRO A 51 -1.05 30.47 12.73
CA PRO A 51 -2.44 30.86 12.54
C PRO A 51 -2.97 31.65 13.75
N THR A 52 -3.56 32.79 13.46
CA THR A 52 -4.22 33.70 14.41
C THR A 52 -5.48 33.05 15.00
N ILE A 53 -5.68 33.22 16.31
CA ILE A 53 -6.62 32.52 17.21
C ILE A 53 -8.12 32.64 16.79
N SER A 54 -8.48 33.51 15.86
CA SER A 54 -9.88 33.79 15.47
C SER A 54 -10.53 32.78 14.51
N SER A 55 -9.78 31.84 13.91
CA SER A 55 -10.32 30.83 12.98
C SER A 55 -10.66 29.47 13.62
N LEU A 56 -10.57 29.35 14.95
CA LEU A 56 -10.67 28.10 15.70
C LEU A 56 -12.11 27.70 16.10
N SER A 57 -13.11 28.54 15.82
CA SER A 57 -14.52 28.26 16.15
C SER A 57 -15.12 27.00 15.48
N PRO A 58 -14.73 26.56 14.26
CA PRO A 58 -15.26 25.32 13.67
C PRO A 58 -14.60 24.04 14.22
N LEU A 59 -13.44 24.17 14.88
CA LEU A 59 -12.65 23.03 15.39
C LEU A 59 -13.19 22.51 16.73
N ALA A 60 -13.92 23.33 17.49
CA ALA A 60 -14.52 22.95 18.77
C ALA A 60 -15.57 21.82 18.62
N SER A 61 -16.25 21.74 17.48
CA SER A 61 -17.24 20.70 17.18
C SER A 61 -16.66 19.37 16.70
N LEU A 62 -15.35 19.30 16.42
CA LEU A 62 -14.67 18.11 15.91
C LEU A 62 -13.85 17.37 16.98
N LEU A 63 -13.78 17.92 18.20
CA LEU A 63 -12.89 17.41 19.23
C LEU A 63 -13.60 16.39 20.14
N PRO A 64 -13.04 15.19 20.35
CA PRO A 64 -13.62 14.22 21.29
C PRO A 64 -13.63 14.78 22.72
N PRO A 65 -14.59 14.36 23.56
CA PRO A 65 -14.71 14.87 24.93
C PRO A 65 -13.44 14.53 25.74
N GLY A 66 -12.73 15.55 26.23
CA GLY A 66 -11.57 15.40 27.11
C GLY A 66 -10.22 15.88 26.54
N VAL A 67 -10.17 16.42 25.33
CA VAL A 67 -8.92 16.89 24.70
C VAL A 67 -8.77 18.40 24.83
N SER A 68 -7.58 18.88 25.24
CA SER A 68 -7.29 20.31 25.30
C SER A 68 -7.18 20.91 23.88
N ILE A 69 -7.55 22.20 23.71
CA ILE A 69 -7.50 22.91 22.41
C ILE A 69 -6.10 22.80 21.77
N LEU A 70 -5.04 22.83 22.59
CA LEU A 70 -3.67 22.68 22.14
C LEU A 70 -3.41 21.28 21.56
N GLN A 71 -3.88 20.22 22.21
CA GLN A 71 -3.75 18.85 21.69
C GLN A 71 -4.53 18.65 20.39
N GLY A 72 -5.72 19.22 20.29
CA GLY A 72 -6.51 19.18 19.05
C GLY A 72 -5.80 19.82 17.87
N LEU A 73 -5.16 20.97 18.10
CA LEU A 73 -4.39 21.68 17.08
C LEU A 73 -3.16 20.87 16.62
N GLN A 74 -2.45 20.22 17.56
CA GLN A 74 -1.31 19.37 17.23
C GLN A 74 -1.71 18.15 16.38
N LEU A 75 -2.81 17.48 16.74
CA LEU A 75 -3.34 16.34 15.97
C LEU A 75 -3.72 16.76 14.54
N PHE A 76 -4.34 17.93 14.39
CA PHE A 76 -4.69 18.45 13.07
C PHE A 76 -3.46 18.68 12.18
N PHE A 77 -2.42 19.33 12.70
CA PHE A 77 -1.18 19.52 11.95
C PHE A 77 -0.50 18.20 11.57
N GLN A 78 -0.51 17.24 12.49
CA GLN A 78 0.05 15.92 12.26
C GLN A 78 -0.67 15.19 11.12
N VAL A 79 -2.01 15.14 11.13
CA VAL A 79 -2.81 14.49 10.07
C VAL A 79 -2.53 15.13 8.70
N ILE A 80 -2.38 16.45 8.65
CA ILE A 80 -2.05 17.14 7.40
C ILE A 80 -0.66 16.74 6.89
N GLN A 81 0.35 16.74 7.75
CA GLN A 81 1.72 16.33 7.39
C GLN A 81 1.76 14.87 6.91
N ASP A 82 1.05 13.98 7.60
CA ASP A 82 0.95 12.58 7.23
C ASP A 82 0.29 12.41 5.86
N THR A 83 -0.78 13.15 5.59
CA THR A 83 -1.49 13.13 4.29
C THR A 83 -0.57 13.56 3.14
N PHE A 84 0.15 14.67 3.32
CA PHE A 84 1.11 15.14 2.31
C PHE A 84 2.24 14.12 2.09
N THR A 85 2.77 13.54 3.16
CA THR A 85 3.83 12.53 3.08
C THR A 85 3.34 11.31 2.30
N THR A 86 2.15 10.80 2.62
CA THR A 86 1.54 9.67 1.92
C THR A 86 1.30 9.97 0.44
N ASN A 87 0.82 11.17 0.10
CA ASN A 87 0.65 11.58 -1.29
C ASN A 87 1.96 11.61 -2.09
N LEU A 88 3.03 12.14 -1.50
CA LEU A 88 4.34 12.16 -2.13
C LEU A 88 4.88 10.74 -2.34
N VAL A 89 4.82 9.90 -1.31
CA VAL A 89 5.27 8.49 -1.41
C VAL A 89 4.44 7.71 -2.42
N ALA A 90 3.11 7.90 -2.45
CA ALA A 90 2.23 7.27 -3.42
C ALA A 90 2.59 7.67 -4.85
N SER A 91 2.83 8.96 -5.10
CA SER A 91 3.24 9.45 -6.42
C SER A 91 4.57 8.85 -6.89
N ALA A 92 5.54 8.74 -5.98
CA ALA A 92 6.84 8.13 -6.25
C ALA A 92 6.70 6.63 -6.52
N ALA A 93 5.88 5.92 -5.73
CA ALA A 93 5.62 4.50 -5.90
C ALA A 93 4.93 4.19 -7.24
N VAL A 94 3.88 4.94 -7.61
CA VAL A 94 3.19 4.77 -8.89
C VAL A 94 4.14 5.02 -10.06
N THR A 95 4.96 6.06 -9.98
CA THR A 95 5.96 6.38 -11.02
C THR A 95 7.00 5.27 -11.13
N TRP A 96 7.47 4.74 -10.01
CA TRP A 96 8.46 3.65 -9.99
C TRP A 96 7.88 2.36 -10.58
N ILE A 97 6.68 1.95 -10.17
CA ILE A 97 6.02 0.75 -10.69
C ILE A 97 5.72 0.90 -12.19
N GLY A 98 5.23 2.07 -12.61
CA GLY A 98 5.00 2.37 -14.02
C GLY A 98 6.29 2.32 -14.84
N TYR A 99 7.37 2.88 -14.32
CA TYR A 99 8.69 2.84 -14.96
C TYR A 99 9.21 1.40 -15.12
N ASP A 100 9.09 0.59 -14.08
CA ASP A 100 9.48 -0.83 -14.11
C ASP A 100 8.66 -1.62 -15.14
N ILE A 101 7.34 -1.38 -15.23
CA ILE A 101 6.47 -1.98 -16.26
C ILE A 101 6.96 -1.61 -17.65
N CYS A 102 7.19 -0.32 -17.91
CA CYS A 102 7.64 0.17 -19.22
C CYS A 102 8.98 -0.46 -19.64
N LEU A 103 9.95 -0.58 -18.72
CA LEU A 103 11.25 -1.17 -19.02
C LEU A 103 11.15 -2.63 -19.44
N THR A 104 10.32 -3.40 -18.73
CA THR A 104 10.19 -4.84 -19.00
C THR A 104 9.16 -5.18 -20.07
N PHE A 105 8.38 -4.20 -20.54
CA PHE A 105 7.24 -4.44 -21.43
C PHE A 105 7.63 -5.15 -22.73
N ALA A 106 8.76 -4.75 -23.33
CA ALA A 106 9.26 -5.38 -24.57
C ALA A 106 9.53 -6.88 -24.36
N ASP A 107 10.23 -7.21 -23.27
CA ASP A 107 10.56 -8.59 -22.91
C ASP A 107 9.30 -9.38 -22.50
N GLU A 108 8.34 -8.74 -21.80
CA GLU A 108 7.07 -9.36 -21.43
C GLU A 108 6.26 -9.78 -22.66
N VAL A 109 6.15 -8.91 -23.67
CA VAL A 109 5.40 -9.21 -24.89
C VAL A 109 6.03 -10.39 -25.64
N GLU A 110 7.35 -10.46 -25.69
CA GLU A 110 8.02 -11.57 -26.37
C GLU A 110 7.94 -12.88 -25.58
N LEU A 111 8.23 -12.85 -24.27
CA LEU A 111 8.38 -14.05 -23.44
C LEU A 111 7.07 -14.54 -22.82
N ILE A 112 6.22 -13.62 -22.38
CA ILE A 112 5.01 -13.92 -21.61
C ILE A 112 3.81 -13.96 -22.54
N TRP A 113 3.59 -12.95 -23.39
CA TRP A 113 2.36 -12.86 -24.18
C TRP A 113 2.28 -13.97 -25.24
N LYS A 114 3.39 -14.27 -25.94
CA LYS A 114 3.46 -15.36 -26.93
C LYS A 114 3.39 -16.77 -26.32
N ALA A 115 3.68 -16.92 -25.02
CA ALA A 115 3.62 -18.20 -24.35
C ALA A 115 2.17 -18.67 -24.07
N ARG A 116 1.98 -19.99 -23.98
CA ARG A 116 0.68 -20.60 -23.65
C ARG A 116 0.15 -20.07 -22.31
N TRP A 117 -1.17 -19.87 -22.22
CA TRP A 117 -1.83 -19.48 -20.99
C TRP A 117 -1.67 -20.56 -19.92
N THR A 118 -0.99 -20.20 -18.83
CA THR A 118 -0.81 -21.05 -17.66
C THR A 118 -1.20 -20.24 -16.42
N LEU A 119 -1.63 -20.93 -15.35
CA LEU A 119 -1.94 -20.28 -14.07
C LEU A 119 -0.84 -19.31 -13.59
N PRO A 120 0.46 -19.68 -13.54
CA PRO A 120 1.51 -18.74 -13.12
C PRO A 120 1.59 -17.48 -13.98
N LYS A 121 1.34 -17.58 -15.29
CA LYS A 121 1.30 -16.42 -16.20
C LYS A 121 0.13 -15.51 -15.85
N PHE A 122 -1.07 -16.06 -15.63
CA PHE A 122 -2.24 -15.26 -15.24
C PHE A 122 -2.00 -14.55 -13.91
N LEU A 123 -1.53 -15.26 -12.89
CA LEU A 123 -1.25 -14.67 -11.58
C LEU A 123 -0.20 -13.57 -11.67
N TYR A 124 0.88 -13.78 -12.43
CA TYR A 124 1.92 -12.77 -12.63
C TYR A 124 1.37 -11.49 -13.26
N ILE A 125 0.60 -11.60 -14.35
CA ILE A 125 -0.03 -10.45 -15.01
C ILE A 125 -1.04 -9.79 -14.05
N ALA A 126 -1.86 -10.58 -13.35
CA ALA A 126 -2.84 -10.07 -12.42
C ALA A 126 -2.15 -9.23 -11.32
N VAL A 127 -1.14 -9.75 -10.62
CA VAL A 127 -0.43 -9.00 -9.57
C VAL A 127 0.16 -7.70 -10.10
N ARG A 128 0.80 -7.73 -11.28
CA ARG A 128 1.50 -6.57 -11.82
C ARG A 128 0.56 -5.45 -12.27
N TYR A 129 -0.41 -5.79 -13.13
CA TYR A 129 -1.31 -4.80 -13.71
C TYR A 129 -2.40 -4.37 -12.73
N TYR A 130 -2.91 -5.30 -11.90
CA TYR A 130 -3.83 -4.94 -10.82
C TYR A 130 -3.15 -4.08 -9.77
N GLY A 131 -1.92 -4.43 -9.36
CA GLY A 131 -1.16 -3.65 -8.40
C GLY A 131 -0.90 -2.22 -8.87
N PHE A 132 -0.52 -2.05 -10.14
CA PHE A 132 -0.37 -0.72 -10.74
C PHE A 132 -1.71 0.05 -10.80
N ALA A 133 -2.79 -0.59 -11.24
CA ALA A 133 -4.11 0.04 -11.29
C ALA A 133 -4.61 0.47 -9.90
N ALA A 134 -4.42 -0.37 -8.89
CA ALA A 134 -4.78 -0.08 -7.50
C ALA A 134 -3.93 1.08 -6.93
N ALA A 135 -2.63 1.08 -7.17
CA ALA A 135 -1.74 2.18 -6.75
C ALA A 135 -2.09 3.50 -7.44
N LEU A 136 -2.42 3.47 -8.74
CA LEU A 136 -2.87 4.65 -9.48
C LEU A 136 -4.20 5.18 -8.93
N PHE A 137 -5.17 4.31 -8.70
CA PHE A 137 -6.45 4.69 -8.12
C PHE A 137 -6.29 5.26 -6.70
N TYR A 138 -5.42 4.66 -5.89
CA TYR A 138 -5.00 5.20 -4.59
C TYR A 138 -4.49 6.63 -4.68
N PHE A 139 -3.52 6.86 -5.57
CA PHE A 139 -2.95 8.18 -5.78
C PHE A 139 -3.98 9.22 -6.24
N VAL A 140 -4.86 8.86 -7.18
CA VAL A 140 -5.90 9.75 -7.71
C VAL A 140 -6.87 10.19 -6.61
N VAL A 141 -7.36 9.25 -5.80
CA VAL A 141 -8.31 9.61 -4.73
C VAL A 141 -7.62 10.38 -3.61
N ASN A 142 -6.39 10.01 -3.24
CA ASN A 142 -5.67 10.69 -2.17
C ASN A 142 -5.22 12.12 -2.54
N THR A 143 -5.05 12.39 -3.84
CA THR A 143 -4.75 13.74 -4.36
C THR A 143 -6.01 14.55 -4.64
N SER A 144 -7.15 13.90 -4.87
CA SER A 144 -8.40 14.57 -5.22
C SER A 144 -8.92 15.45 -4.07
N THR A 145 -9.17 16.71 -4.38
CA THR A 145 -9.77 17.70 -3.47
C THR A 145 -11.28 17.74 -3.55
N ASP A 146 -11.92 17.03 -4.49
CA ASP A 146 -13.38 17.12 -4.75
C ASP A 146 -14.07 15.76 -4.76
N ALA A 147 -13.52 14.77 -4.05
CA ALA A 147 -14.10 13.44 -3.96
C ALA A 147 -15.52 13.46 -3.32
N PRO A 148 -16.53 12.81 -3.92
CA PRO A 148 -17.88 12.78 -3.38
C PRO A 148 -17.94 11.95 -2.09
N PHE A 149 -18.82 12.34 -1.16
CA PHE A 149 -18.97 11.67 0.15
C PHE A 149 -19.21 10.15 0.05
N GLN A 150 -19.96 9.70 -0.96
CA GLN A 150 -20.21 8.27 -1.18
C GLN A 150 -18.93 7.51 -1.55
N LEU A 151 -18.02 8.13 -2.30
CA LEU A 151 -16.72 7.52 -2.61
C LEU A 151 -15.86 7.42 -1.34
N CYS A 152 -15.84 8.46 -0.50
CA CYS A 152 -15.13 8.41 0.78
C CYS A 152 -15.71 7.36 1.75
N ARG A 153 -17.02 7.09 1.69
CA ARG A 153 -17.64 6.01 2.47
C ARG A 153 -17.21 4.63 2.02
N GLY A 154 -17.10 4.42 0.70
CA GLY A 154 -16.58 3.17 0.13
C GLY A 154 -15.05 3.03 0.24
N TRP A 155 -14.33 4.12 0.50
CA TRP A 155 -12.87 4.17 0.46
C TRP A 155 -12.21 3.19 1.43
N ALA A 156 -12.66 3.15 2.69
CA ALA A 156 -12.11 2.23 3.69
C ALA A 156 -12.27 0.75 3.28
N TYR A 157 -13.40 0.39 2.69
CA TYR A 157 -13.62 -0.97 2.17
C TYR A 157 -12.75 -1.25 0.94
N TYR A 158 -12.59 -0.27 0.06
CA TYR A 158 -11.72 -0.39 -1.09
C TYR A 158 -10.26 -0.56 -0.67
N GLU A 159 -9.78 0.20 0.32
CA GLU A 159 -8.40 0.10 0.81
C GLU A 159 -8.14 -1.25 1.49
N ALA A 160 -9.05 -1.69 2.36
CA ALA A 160 -8.92 -2.94 3.10
C ALA A 160 -9.11 -4.19 2.23
N PHE A 161 -10.13 -4.23 1.37
CA PHE A 161 -10.48 -5.43 0.60
C PHE A 161 -10.11 -5.34 -0.87
N GLY A 162 -10.24 -4.16 -1.48
CA GLY A 162 -9.95 -3.97 -2.89
C GLY A 162 -8.46 -3.97 -3.15
N ALA A 163 -7.75 -2.92 -2.73
CA ALA A 163 -6.35 -2.73 -3.05
C ALA A 163 -5.45 -3.76 -2.35
N THR A 164 -5.42 -3.76 -1.01
CA THR A 164 -4.42 -4.52 -0.24
C THR A 164 -4.68 -6.02 -0.27
N ALA A 165 -5.87 -6.47 0.12
CA ALA A 165 -6.17 -7.89 0.22
C ALA A 165 -6.03 -8.62 -1.13
N VAL A 166 -6.56 -8.08 -2.23
CA VAL A 166 -6.46 -8.75 -3.54
C VAL A 166 -5.00 -8.90 -3.99
N ILE A 167 -4.17 -7.86 -3.83
CA ILE A 167 -2.75 -7.93 -4.22
C ILE A 167 -2.03 -8.98 -3.38
N VAL A 168 -2.24 -8.97 -2.05
CA VAL A 168 -1.63 -9.93 -1.12
C VAL A 168 -2.01 -11.36 -1.52
N LEU A 169 -3.31 -11.64 -1.67
CA LEU A 169 -3.83 -12.94 -2.11
C LEU A 169 -3.19 -13.43 -3.41
N LEU A 170 -3.13 -12.59 -4.43
CA LEU A 170 -2.56 -12.95 -5.72
C LEU A 170 -1.04 -13.18 -5.63
N SER A 171 -0.34 -12.37 -4.85
CA SER A 171 1.12 -12.47 -4.67
C SER A 171 1.52 -13.73 -3.89
N GLU A 172 0.76 -14.09 -2.85
CA GLU A 172 0.97 -15.29 -2.06
C GLU A 172 0.62 -16.54 -2.84
N ALA A 173 -0.46 -16.53 -3.61
CA ALA A 173 -0.79 -17.62 -4.52
C ALA A 173 0.33 -17.87 -5.54
N LEU A 174 0.96 -16.81 -6.07
CA LEU A 174 2.12 -16.94 -6.95
C LEU A 174 3.34 -17.53 -6.21
N PHE A 175 3.56 -17.11 -4.97
CA PHE A 175 4.64 -17.62 -4.12
C PHE A 175 4.46 -19.11 -3.79
N LEU A 176 3.24 -19.51 -3.40
CA LEU A 176 2.85 -20.90 -3.16
C LEU A 176 3.11 -21.81 -4.36
N LEU A 177 2.75 -21.32 -5.55
CA LEU A 177 2.96 -22.05 -6.78
C LEU A 177 4.46 -22.28 -7.06
N ARG A 178 5.30 -21.27 -6.80
CA ARG A 178 6.75 -21.37 -6.94
C ARG A 178 7.34 -22.36 -5.94
N ILE A 179 6.92 -22.29 -4.68
CA ILE A 179 7.32 -23.25 -3.63
C ILE A 179 6.93 -24.67 -4.03
N TRP A 180 5.70 -24.89 -4.49
CA TRP A 180 5.23 -26.22 -4.87
C TRP A 180 6.08 -26.85 -5.97
N ILE A 181 6.49 -26.06 -6.96
CA ILE A 181 7.39 -26.51 -8.03
C ILE A 181 8.79 -26.78 -7.47
N ALA A 182 9.33 -25.89 -6.63
CA ALA A 182 10.66 -26.01 -6.04
C ALA A 182 10.82 -27.26 -5.16
N TYR A 183 9.80 -27.60 -4.36
CA TYR A 183 9.77 -28.80 -3.51
C TYR A 183 9.36 -30.08 -4.24
N GLY A 184 9.47 -30.10 -5.57
CA GLY A 184 9.24 -31.32 -6.36
C GLY A 184 7.80 -31.83 -6.30
N ARG A 185 6.81 -30.93 -6.15
CA ARG A 185 5.37 -31.23 -6.08
C ARG A 185 4.95 -32.08 -4.87
N ASN A 186 5.69 -31.99 -3.76
CA ASN A 186 5.32 -32.68 -2.53
C ASN A 186 4.02 -32.11 -1.93
N GLN A 187 2.96 -32.93 -1.90
CA GLN A 187 1.62 -32.54 -1.47
C GLN A 187 1.53 -32.22 0.03
N LYS A 188 2.42 -32.76 0.86
CA LYS A 188 2.42 -32.52 2.31
C LYS A 188 2.77 -31.06 2.63
N ILE A 189 3.79 -30.54 1.95
CA ILE A 189 4.22 -29.15 2.10
C ILE A 189 3.14 -28.22 1.55
N LEU A 190 2.56 -28.56 0.38
CA LEU A 190 1.46 -27.79 -0.18
C LEU A 190 0.27 -27.71 0.78
N ALA A 191 -0.15 -28.83 1.36
CA ALA A 191 -1.25 -28.86 2.32
C ALA A 191 -0.96 -27.99 3.55
N PHE A 192 0.25 -28.07 4.10
CA PHE A 192 0.66 -27.25 5.24
C PHE A 192 0.59 -25.75 4.92
N VAL A 193 1.23 -25.31 3.83
CA VAL A 193 1.26 -23.88 3.50
C VAL A 193 -0.12 -23.39 3.03
N LEU A 194 -0.93 -24.24 2.39
CA LEU A 194 -2.31 -23.91 2.04
C LEU A 194 -3.18 -23.67 3.29
N VAL A 195 -3.00 -24.46 4.36
CA VAL A 195 -3.69 -24.23 5.63
C VAL A 195 -3.29 -22.90 6.24
N CYS A 196 -1.99 -22.58 6.27
CA CYS A 196 -1.51 -21.27 6.73
C CYS A 196 -2.11 -20.12 5.91
N TYR A 197 -2.14 -20.27 4.59
CA TYR A 197 -2.73 -19.30 3.67
C TYR A 197 -4.22 -19.09 3.96
N VAL A 198 -5.01 -20.15 4.12
CA VAL A 198 -6.44 -20.02 4.47
C VAL A 198 -6.64 -19.37 5.84
N ALA A 199 -5.77 -19.66 6.81
CA ALA A 199 -5.83 -19.02 8.13
C ALA A 199 -5.54 -17.52 8.07
N GLU A 200 -4.60 -17.10 7.20
CA GLU A 200 -4.29 -15.69 6.94
C GLU A 200 -5.43 -14.96 6.24
N ILE A 201 -6.10 -15.60 5.28
CA ILE A 201 -7.31 -15.03 4.65
C ILE A 201 -8.40 -14.82 5.70
N ALA A 202 -8.60 -15.82 6.58
CA ALA A 202 -9.61 -15.74 7.62
C ALA A 202 -9.32 -14.61 8.62
N SER A 203 -8.05 -14.44 9.03
CA SER A 203 -7.65 -13.36 9.94
C SER A 203 -7.78 -11.99 9.25
N SER A 204 -7.34 -11.85 8.01
CA SER A 204 -7.44 -10.61 7.23
C SER A 204 -8.89 -10.19 7.01
N LEU A 205 -9.78 -11.14 6.72
CA LEU A 205 -11.22 -10.89 6.57
C LEU A 205 -11.84 -10.45 7.90
N ALA A 206 -11.49 -11.12 9.00
CA ALA A 206 -11.99 -10.75 10.32
C ALA A 206 -11.57 -9.31 10.70
N VAL A 207 -10.31 -8.95 10.48
CA VAL A 207 -9.79 -7.60 10.73
C VAL A 207 -10.51 -6.59 9.83
N GLY A 208 -10.60 -6.83 8.52
CA GLY A 208 -11.27 -5.92 7.59
C GLY A 208 -12.74 -5.67 7.92
N ILE A 209 -13.46 -6.68 8.43
CA ILE A 209 -14.85 -6.53 8.88
C ILE A 209 -14.93 -5.64 10.14
N VAL A 210 -14.00 -5.82 11.08
CA VAL A 210 -13.94 -5.03 12.32
C VAL A 210 -13.59 -3.57 12.00
N GLU A 211 -12.59 -3.34 11.14
CA GLU A 211 -12.21 -2.02 10.66
C GLU A 211 -13.38 -1.33 9.97
N GLY A 212 -14.04 -2.00 9.01
CA GLY A 212 -15.18 -1.43 8.30
C GLY A 212 -16.38 -1.08 9.20
N ARG A 213 -16.50 -1.68 10.39
CA ARG A 213 -17.55 -1.34 11.38
C ARG A 213 -17.14 -0.22 12.33
N THR A 214 -15.84 -0.04 12.55
CA THR A 214 -15.29 0.88 13.56
C THR A 214 -14.90 2.22 12.94
N LEU A 215 -14.64 2.24 11.63
CA LEU A 215 -14.29 3.44 10.88
C LEU A 215 -15.54 4.29 10.61
N THR A 216 -15.51 5.50 11.13
CA THR A 216 -16.49 6.55 10.85
C THR A 216 -15.87 7.59 9.93
N VAL A 217 -16.64 8.04 8.93
CA VAL A 217 -16.20 9.00 7.91
C VAL A 217 -16.64 10.40 8.30
N LEU A 218 -15.72 11.37 8.26
CA LEU A 218 -16.02 12.76 8.59
C LEU A 218 -16.51 13.47 7.32
N PRO A 219 -17.64 14.19 7.37
CA PRO A 219 -17.95 15.14 6.33
C PRO A 219 -16.86 16.22 6.28
N ARG A 220 -16.40 16.56 5.08
CA ARG A 220 -15.40 17.62 4.89
C ARG A 220 -15.99 18.97 5.33
N PRO A 221 -15.27 19.76 6.14
CA PRO A 221 -15.74 21.08 6.53
C PRO A 221 -15.79 22.04 5.32
N PRO A 222 -16.85 22.84 5.17
CA PRO A 222 -16.93 23.81 4.07
C PRO A 222 -15.82 24.86 4.20
N GLY A 223 -15.08 25.09 3.12
CA GLY A 223 -14.04 26.14 3.03
C GLY A 223 -12.58 25.67 3.14
N PHE A 224 -12.31 24.38 3.39
CA PHE A 224 -10.95 23.82 3.36
C PHE A 224 -10.82 22.68 2.34
N PRO A 225 -10.09 22.87 1.21
CA PRO A 225 -9.81 21.81 0.26
C PRO A 225 -8.69 20.90 0.78
N LEU A 226 -9.07 19.95 1.65
CA LEU A 226 -8.14 18.92 2.14
C LEU A 226 -8.11 17.75 1.14
N PRO A 227 -6.94 17.35 0.61
CA PRO A 227 -6.84 16.22 -0.31
C PRO A 227 -7.15 14.90 0.40
N GLY A 228 -7.86 13.99 -0.27
CA GLY A 228 -8.16 12.65 0.24
C GLY A 228 -9.44 12.54 1.09
N CYS A 229 -9.66 11.33 1.63
CA CYS A 229 -10.80 10.96 2.45
C CYS A 229 -10.34 10.62 3.87
N PHE A 230 -10.89 11.29 4.89
CA PHE A 230 -10.48 11.11 6.29
C PHE A 230 -11.45 10.20 7.05
N THR A 231 -10.88 9.20 7.72
CA THR A 231 -11.60 8.29 8.61
C THR A 231 -10.99 8.29 10.00
N PHE A 232 -11.81 8.10 11.02
CA PHE A 232 -11.37 7.95 12.42
C PHE A 232 -11.97 6.64 12.92
N ALA A 233 -11.12 5.86 13.58
CA ALA A 233 -11.54 4.71 14.35
C ALA A 233 -11.76 5.16 15.80
N MET A 234 -12.99 5.02 16.30
CA MET A 234 -13.21 5.04 17.73
C MET A 234 -12.82 3.66 18.27
N VAL A 235 -11.55 3.48 18.64
CA VAL A 235 -11.10 2.20 19.20
C VAL A 235 -11.47 2.19 20.70
N PRO A 236 -12.41 1.34 21.15
CA PRO A 236 -12.68 1.22 22.57
C PRO A 236 -11.45 0.62 23.26
N LEU A 237 -10.98 1.27 24.33
CA LEU A 237 -9.73 0.95 25.06
C LEU A 237 -9.61 -0.55 25.46
N LYS A 238 -10.76 -1.22 25.65
CA LYS A 238 -10.90 -2.68 25.85
C LYS A 238 -10.22 -3.54 24.78
N HIS A 239 -10.21 -3.10 23.52
CA HIS A 239 -9.69 -3.87 22.38
C HIS A 239 -8.22 -3.60 22.07
N THR A 240 -7.69 -2.46 22.51
CA THR A 240 -6.27 -2.06 22.36
C THR A 240 -5.38 -2.57 23.48
N LEU A 241 -5.94 -2.96 24.63
CA LEU A 241 -5.17 -3.56 25.72
C LEU A 241 -4.72 -5.00 25.36
N PRO A 242 -3.42 -5.32 25.49
CA PRO A 242 -2.95 -6.69 25.34
C PRO A 242 -3.73 -7.58 26.32
N ALA A 243 -3.99 -8.84 25.96
CA ALA A 243 -4.83 -9.75 26.76
C ALA A 243 -4.39 -9.86 28.24
N CYS A 244 -3.11 -9.59 28.52
CA CYS A 244 -2.54 -9.52 29.88
C CYS A 244 -3.06 -8.38 30.77
N LEU A 245 -3.66 -7.32 30.22
CA LEU A 245 -4.14 -6.14 30.96
C LEU A 245 -5.67 -6.08 31.07
N ARG A 246 -6.39 -7.11 30.60
CA ARG A 246 -7.85 -7.23 30.78
C ARG A 246 -8.13 -7.92 32.12
N LEU A 247 -8.02 -7.17 33.22
CA LEU A 247 -8.46 -7.56 34.56
C LEU A 247 -9.64 -6.67 34.98
#